data_AF-A0A2X2TFT7-F1
#
_entry.id   AF-A0A2X2TFT7-F1
#
_cell.length_a   1.000
_cell.length_b   1.000
_cell.length_c   1.000
_cell.angle_alpha   90.00
_cell.angle_beta   90.00
_cell.angle_gamma   90.00
#
_symmetry.space_group_name_H-M   'P 1'
#
loop_
_entity.id
_entity.type
_entity.pdbx_description
1 polymer ?
#
loop_
_entity_poly.entity_id
_entity_poly.type
_entity_poly.pdbx_seq_one_letter_code
_entity_poly.pdbx_strand_id
1 'polypeptide(L)'
;MIKLGIVMDPIAHINIKKDSSFAMLLEAQRRGYELHYMEMADLYLNNGEARARTRLLSVEQNYDKWYEFGSEQDIALADLNVVTDA
;
A
#
# COMPACT_ATOMS: atom_id res chain seq x y z
N MET A 1 -9.33 -12.15 6.16
CA MET A 1 -8.67 -11.54 4.99
C MET A 1 -7.43 -10.84 5.50
N ILE A 2 -6.28 -10.98 4.84
CA ILE A 2 -5.02 -10.37 5.30
C ILE A 2 -4.94 -8.92 4.80
N LYS A 3 -4.62 -7.98 5.69
CA LYS A 3 -4.38 -6.57 5.37
C LYS A 3 -2.88 -6.30 5.28
N LEU A 4 -2.41 -5.90 4.10
CA LEU A 4 -1.02 -5.56 3.82
C LEU A 4 -0.89 -4.06 3.66
N GLY A 5 -0.10 -3.42 4.53
CA GLY A 5 0.39 -2.07 4.34
C GLY A 5 1.68 -2.07 3.52
N ILE A 6 1.77 -1.17 2.55
CA ILE A 6 3.02 -0.84 1.87
C ILE A 6 3.36 0.63 2.09
N VAL A 7 4.59 0.87 2.51
CA VAL A 7 5.22 2.19 2.51
C VAL A 7 6.18 2.20 1.34
N MET A 8 6.01 3.13 0.41
CA MET A 8 6.90 3.26 -0.74
C MET A 8 6.90 4.67 -1.32
N ASP A 9 7.87 4.95 -2.18
CA ASP A 9 7.87 6.13 -3.06
C ASP A 9 6.59 6.21 -3.90
N PRO A 10 6.24 7.39 -4.47
CA PRO A 10 5.01 7.56 -5.24
C PRO A 10 4.82 6.48 -6.32
N ILE A 11 3.78 5.64 -6.15
CA ILE A 11 3.45 4.56 -7.09
C ILE A 11 3.13 5.09 -8.50
N ALA A 12 2.81 6.38 -8.62
CA ALA A 12 2.64 7.07 -9.89
C ALA A 12 3.91 7.14 -10.75
N HIS A 13 5.10 6.91 -10.20
CA HIS A 13 6.38 7.11 -10.90
C HIS A 13 7.19 5.82 -11.10
N ILE A 14 6.64 4.65 -10.76
CA ILE A 14 7.37 3.38 -10.85
C ILE A 14 7.44 2.84 -12.28
N ASN A 15 8.43 1.98 -12.54
CA ASN A 15 8.49 1.17 -13.75
C ASN A 15 7.97 -0.23 -13.47
N ILE A 16 6.68 -0.47 -13.74
CA ILE A 16 5.99 -1.74 -13.44
C ILE A 16 6.63 -2.99 -14.09
N LYS A 17 7.52 -2.84 -15.07
CA LYS A 17 8.24 -3.96 -15.69
C LYS A 17 9.42 -4.44 -14.84
N LYS A 18 9.97 -3.57 -13.99
CA LYS A 18 11.20 -3.82 -13.21
C LYS A 18 11.00 -3.70 -11.71
N ASP A 19 9.83 -3.24 -11.28
CA ASP A 19 9.54 -2.97 -9.88
C ASP A 19 9.10 -4.25 -9.15
N SER A 20 9.94 -4.73 -8.22
CA SER A 20 9.65 -5.92 -7.42
C SER A 20 8.51 -5.70 -6.43
N SER A 21 8.36 -4.48 -5.93
CA SER A 21 7.31 -4.11 -4.98
C SER A 21 5.94 -4.17 -5.65
N PHE A 22 5.85 -3.72 -6.90
CA PHE A 22 4.65 -3.88 -7.73
C PHE A 22 4.31 -5.35 -7.99
N ALA A 23 5.30 -6.19 -8.28
CA ALA A 23 5.09 -7.63 -8.45
C ALA A 23 4.57 -8.30 -7.15
N MET A 24 5.04 -7.86 -5.99
CA MET A 24 4.53 -8.31 -4.69
C MET A 24 3.07 -7.88 -4.46
N LEU A 25 2.72 -6.63 -4.80
CA LEU A 25 1.35 -6.13 -4.68
C LEU A 25 0.36 -6.90 -5.58
N LEU A 26 0.76 -7.20 -6.82
CA LEU A 26 -0.05 -8.03 -7.73
C LEU A 26 -0.34 -9.40 -7.15
N GLU A 27 0.68 -10.07 -6.60
CA GLU A 27 0.52 -11.39 -6.00
C GLU A 27 -0.30 -11.34 -4.71
N ALA A 28 -0.12 -10.32 -3.87
CA ALA A 28 -0.93 -10.11 -2.67
C ALA A 28 -2.41 -9.91 -3.03
N GLN A 29 -2.72 -9.06 -4.01
CA GLN A 29 -4.08 -8.87 -4.51
C GLN A 29 -4.65 -10.17 -5.09
N ARG A 30 -3.86 -10.93 -5.87
CA ARG A 30 -4.28 -12.24 -6.41
C ARG A 30 -4.64 -13.25 -5.31
N ARG A 31 -4.00 -13.16 -4.15
CA ARG A 31 -4.30 -13.96 -2.95
C ARG A 31 -5.49 -13.42 -2.13
N GLY A 32 -6.11 -12.33 -2.57
CA GLY A 32 -7.23 -11.69 -1.89
C GLY A 32 -6.82 -10.89 -0.66
N TYR A 33 -5.61 -10.32 -0.65
CA TYR A 33 -5.19 -9.41 0.43
C TYR A 33 -5.79 -8.03 0.16
N GLU A 34 -6.12 -7.32 1.24
CA GLU A 34 -6.51 -5.91 1.19
C GLU A 34 -5.24 -5.06 1.26
N LEU A 35 -5.01 -4.24 0.23
CA LEU A 35 -3.79 -3.43 0.12
C LEU A 35 -4.04 -2.02 0.65
N HIS A 36 -3.16 -1.59 1.55
CA HIS A 36 -3.13 -0.24 2.10
C HIS A 36 -1.85 0.45 1.64
N TYR A 37 -2.00 1.50 0.83
CA TYR A 37 -0.89 2.31 0.36
C TYR A 37 -0.64 3.49 1.29
N MET A 38 0.63 3.75 1.58
CA MET A 38 1.13 4.85 2.39
C MET A 38 2.42 5.39 1.77
N GLU A 39 2.63 6.70 1.86
CA GLU A 39 3.95 7.31 1.66
C GLU A 39 4.59 7.60 3.02
N MET A 40 5.90 7.91 3.04
CA MET A 40 6.59 8.21 4.31
C MET A 40 5.94 9.34 5.12
N ALA A 41 5.39 10.34 4.43
CA ALA A 41 4.72 11.48 5.06
C ALA A 41 3.37 11.12 5.70
N ASP A 42 2.82 9.94 5.41
CA ASP A 42 1.56 9.49 5.96
C ASP A 42 1.69 8.75 7.30
N LEU A 43 2.91 8.35 7.67
CA LEU A 43 3.20 7.69 8.94
C LEU A 43 3.41 8.74 10.05
N TYR A 44 2.78 8.53 11.20
CA TYR A 44 2.94 9.43 12.33
C TYR A 44 2.69 8.73 13.67
N LEU A 45 3.10 9.41 14.74
CA LEU A 45 2.80 9.01 16.12
C LEU A 45 1.74 9.94 16.70
N ASN A 46 0.70 9.35 17.27
CA ASN A 46 -0.32 10.06 18.03
C ASN A 46 -0.34 9.53 19.47
N ASN A 47 0.12 10.33 20.43
CA ASN A 47 0.19 9.94 21.85
C ASN A 47 0.89 8.58 22.09
N GLY A 48 1.93 8.28 21.30
CA GLY A 48 2.67 7.02 21.38
C GLY A 48 2.07 5.84 20.59
N GLU A 49 0.90 6.03 19.96
CA GLU A 49 0.32 5.06 19.02
C GLU A 49 0.82 5.33 17.59
N ALA A 50 1.32 4.28 16.93
CA ALA A 50 1.74 4.35 15.54
C ALA A 50 0.51 4.30 14.61
N ARG A 51 0.31 5.35 13.83
CA ARG A 51 -0.84 5.54 12.94
C ARG A 51 -0.39 5.91 11.53
N ALA A 52 -1.29 5.71 10.58
CA ALA A 52 -1.07 6.16 9.22
C ALA A 52 -2.36 6.58 8.51
N ARG A 53 -2.23 7.56 7.61
CA ARG A 53 -3.22 7.82 6.58
C ARG A 53 -2.98 6.84 5.43
N THR A 54 -3.94 5.97 5.16
CA THR A 54 -3.81 4.92 4.14
C THR A 54 -4.83 5.12 3.05
N ARG A 55 -4.48 4.78 1.81
CA ARG A 55 -5.42 4.66 0.70
C ARG A 55 -5.58 3.20 0.34
N LEU A 56 -6.82 2.71 0.18
CA LEU A 56 -7.02 1.38 -0.39
C LEU A 56 -6.41 1.35 -1.79
N LEU A 57 -5.65 0.32 -2.10
CA LEU A 57 -4.93 0.19 -3.35
C LEU A 57 -5.45 -1.01 -4.15
N SER A 58 -5.75 -0.78 -5.42
CA SER A 58 -5.89 -1.82 -6.43
C SER A 58 -4.77 -1.67 -7.44
N VAL A 59 -4.12 -2.76 -7.82
CA VAL A 59 -3.06 -2.79 -8.83
C VAL A 59 -3.43 -3.69 -10.01
N GLU A 60 -2.94 -3.33 -11.19
CA GLU A 60 -3.15 -4.11 -12.41
C GLU A 60 -1.92 -4.03 -13.32
N GLN A 61 -1.57 -5.12 -14.00
CA GLN A 61 -0.48 -5.12 -14.98
C GLN A 61 -0.89 -4.40 -16.27
N ASN A 62 -1.05 -3.08 -16.21
CA ASN A 62 -1.50 -2.21 -17.29
C ASN A 62 -0.62 -0.95 -17.37
N TYR A 63 0.03 -0.72 -18.51
CA TYR A 63 0.97 0.40 -18.70
C TYR A 63 0.31 1.78 -18.75
N ASP A 64 -1.00 1.87 -18.95
CA ASP A 64 -1.75 3.13 -18.97
C ASP A 64 -2.36 3.46 -17.60
N LYS A 65 -2.73 2.42 -16.83
CA LYS A 65 -3.34 2.55 -15.49
C LYS A 65 -2.97 1.35 -14.62
N TRP A 66 -1.82 1.40 -13.95
CA TRP A 66 -1.34 0.28 -13.13
C TRP A 66 -1.80 0.30 -11.68
N TYR A 67 -2.43 1.38 -11.23
CA TYR A 67 -2.95 1.52 -9.88
C TYR A 67 -4.25 2.32 -9.85
N GLU A 68 -5.02 2.10 -8.80
CA GLU A 68 -6.21 2.86 -8.46
C GLU A 68 -6.32 2.99 -6.95
N PHE A 69 -6.57 4.22 -6.49
CA PHE A 69 -6.86 4.48 -5.09
C PHE A 69 -8.36 4.42 -4.83
N GLY A 70 -8.73 3.66 -3.80
CA GLY A 70 -10.06 3.67 -3.21
C GLY A 70 -10.18 4.70 -2.09
N SER A 71 -10.88 4.34 -1.02
CA SER A 71 -11.08 5.21 0.13
C SER A 71 -9.77 5.51 0.86
N GLU A 72 -9.63 6.75 1.30
CA GLU A 72 -8.64 7.18 2.29
C GLU A 72 -9.18 6.97 3.70
N GLN A 73 -8.31 6.53 4.61
CA GLN A 73 -8.65 6.22 6.00
C GLN A 73 -7.45 6.37 6.92
N ASP A 74 -7.70 6.87 8.12
CA ASP A 74 -6.72 6.96 9.19
C ASP A 74 -6.86 5.75 10.12
N ILE A 75 -5.82 4.91 10.19
CA ILE A 75 -5.85 3.65 10.96
C ILE A 75 -4.65 3.54 11.89
N ALA A 76 -4.77 2.74 12.94
CA ALA A 76 -3.61 2.30 13.69
C ALA A 76 -2.82 1.29 12.85
N LEU A 77 -1.49 1.38 12.82
CA LEU A 77 -0.67 0.40 12.10
C LEU A 77 -0.84 -1.02 12.64
N ALA A 78 -1.27 -1.15 13.90
CA ALA A 78 -1.60 -2.43 14.53
C ALA A 78 -2.84 -3.13 13.92
N ASP A 79 -3.68 -2.41 13.16
CA ASP A 79 -4.83 -2.98 12.46
C ASP A 79 -4.43 -3.72 11.17
N LEU A 80 -3.18 -3.53 10.71
CA LEU A 80 -2.60 -4.23 9.58
C LEU A 80 -1.94 -5.52 10.05
N ASN A 81 -2.04 -6.58 9.24
CA ASN A 81 -1.39 -7.86 9.57
C ASN A 81 0.11 -7.84 9.25
N VAL A 82 0.51 -7.03 8.28
CA VAL A 82 1.89 -6.89 7.83
C VAL A 82 2.08 -5.50 7.22
N VAL A 83 3.25 -4.91 7.45
CA VAL A 83 3.70 -3.67 6.82
C VAL A 83 5.05 -3.93 6.16
N THR A 84 5.19 -3.58 4.89
CA THR A 84 6.45 -3.68 4.14
C THR A 84 6.92 -2.30 3.69
N ASP A 85 8.23 -2.08 3.71
CA ASP A 85 8.91 -0.91 3.17
C ASP A 85 9.57 -1.28 1.83
N ALA A 86 9.49 -0.41 0.84
CA ALA A 86 9.78 -0.69 -0.56
C ALA A 86 10.40 0.49 -1.31
#